data_AF-A0A9X2RPQ6-F1
#
_entry.id   AF-A0A9X2RPQ6-F1
#
_cell.length_a   1.000
_cell.length_b   1.000
_cell.length_c   1.000
_cell.angle_alpha   90.00
_cell.angle_beta   90.00
_cell.angle_gamma   90.00
#
_symmetry.space_group_name_H-M   'P 1'
#
loop_
_entity.id
_entity.type
_entity.pdbx_description
1 polymer ?
#
loop_
_entity_poly.entity_id
_entity_poly.type
_entity_poly.pdbx_seq_one_letter_code
_entity_poly.pdbx_strand_id
1 'polypeptide(L)'
;MTVKIFEGSGVEVCPKGWYALYEHEDFNTKERGRVLLSDQTLGDVRAFGFEGRVLSVVDHTEQSLALHVEADFKGFAAQVGPRDELASIAEKDTREIDDLGAIVGASRTTLGPALKNRTASIRIFPHGSDAAQAARKPAVEEGTYILTNVASGKVLDILGNEKESGANVGQYTRHGGPNQQWTFKAVRRAGRQSPWDVTGEYEIISKAGGLFLDVDKAGLQDTANIQQWTGNGGTNQRWWVTPVDDGIFVISNVLSGKAVDVAGMSMDNSANVQQYTFNDTNAQKWRLERV
;
A
#
# COMPACT_ATOMS: atom_id res chain seq x y z
N MET A 1 0.95 8.28 29.32
CA MET A 1 1.45 8.28 27.92
C MET A 1 2.81 7.62 27.98
N THR A 2 2.94 6.36 27.56
CA THR A 2 4.22 5.64 27.65
C THR A 2 4.75 5.44 26.24
N VAL A 3 5.29 6.52 25.68
CA VAL A 3 6.04 6.47 24.41
C VAL A 3 7.51 6.44 24.76
N LYS A 4 8.28 5.50 24.20
CA LYS A 4 9.73 5.47 24.34
C LYS A 4 10.37 5.65 22.98
N ILE A 5 11.33 6.57 22.89
CA ILE A 5 12.09 6.85 21.66
C ILE A 5 13.57 6.71 21.98
N PHE A 6 14.29 5.95 21.17
CA PHE A 6 15.74 5.72 21.32
C PHE A 6 16.35 5.29 19.99
N GLU A 7 17.68 5.27 19.90
CA GLU A 7 18.40 4.67 18.79
C GLU A 7 18.69 3.18 19.04
N GLY A 8 18.25 2.33 18.12
CA GLY A 8 18.41 0.89 18.21
C GLY A 8 18.24 0.17 16.87
N SER A 9 18.41 -1.15 16.91
CA SER A 9 17.99 -2.05 15.83
C SER A 9 16.61 -2.62 16.15
N GLY A 10 15.95 -3.20 15.14
CA GLY A 10 14.58 -3.67 15.26
C GLY A 10 14.35 -4.76 16.30
N VAL A 11 15.23 -5.75 16.32
CA VAL A 11 14.94 -7.04 16.95
C VAL A 11 15.04 -7.06 18.47
N GLU A 12 15.87 -6.20 19.05
CA GLU A 12 16.20 -6.29 20.47
C GLU A 12 15.19 -5.60 21.40
N VAL A 13 14.17 -4.88 20.89
CA VAL A 13 13.57 -3.80 21.70
C VAL A 13 12.05 -3.70 21.76
N CYS A 14 11.25 -4.59 21.16
CA CYS A 14 9.78 -4.55 21.32
C CYS A 14 9.28 -5.50 22.43
N PRO A 15 8.87 -5.01 23.62
CA PRO A 15 8.34 -5.86 24.68
C PRO A 15 7.02 -6.51 24.30
N LYS A 16 6.65 -7.62 24.97
CA LYS A 16 5.29 -8.18 24.87
C LYS A 16 4.26 -7.11 25.28
N GLY A 17 3.19 -6.98 24.51
CA GLY A 17 2.11 -6.00 24.75
C GLY A 17 2.36 -4.63 24.11
N TRP A 18 3.45 -4.48 23.35
CA TRP A 18 3.83 -3.24 22.69
C TRP A 18 3.93 -3.44 21.18
N TYR A 19 3.90 -2.35 20.44
CA TYR A 19 4.35 -2.30 19.06
C TYR A 19 5.48 -1.29 18.90
N ALA A 20 6.21 -1.44 17.80
CA ALA A 20 7.40 -0.67 17.48
C ALA A 20 7.35 -0.13 16.05
N LEU A 21 7.75 1.14 15.90
CA LEU A 21 7.95 1.82 14.62
C LEU A 21 9.43 2.07 14.39
N TYR A 22 9.85 1.91 13.15
CA TYR A 22 11.25 2.05 12.76
C TYR A 22 11.39 2.94 11.53
N GLU A 23 12.45 3.73 11.53
CA GLU A 23 12.86 4.55 10.37
C GLU A 23 13.71 3.80 9.34
N HIS A 24 13.91 2.48 9.52
CA HIS A 24 14.64 1.59 8.60
C HIS A 24 13.75 0.46 8.05
N GLU A 25 13.99 0.09 6.78
CA GLU A 25 13.20 -0.94 6.08
C GLU A 25 13.48 -2.35 6.59
N ASP A 26 14.75 -2.59 6.95
CA ASP A 26 15.24 -3.87 7.40
C ASP A 26 15.35 -3.89 8.92
N PHE A 27 14.55 -4.77 9.52
CA PHE A 27 14.47 -4.96 10.96
C PHE A 27 15.76 -5.53 11.58
N ASN A 28 16.70 -6.01 10.75
CA ASN A 28 17.87 -6.79 11.15
C ASN A 28 19.21 -6.25 10.62
N THR A 29 19.27 -4.98 10.20
CA THR A 29 20.56 -4.38 9.86
C THR A 29 21.34 -4.05 11.13
N LYS A 30 22.67 -4.05 11.02
CA LYS A 30 23.57 -3.46 12.03
C LYS A 30 23.42 -1.93 12.13
N GLU A 31 22.56 -1.34 11.31
CA GLU A 31 22.36 0.10 11.23
C GLU A 31 21.38 0.52 12.31
N ARG A 32 21.85 1.40 13.20
CA ARG A 32 21.00 1.97 14.25
C ARG A 32 20.10 3.01 13.62
N GLY A 33 18.85 3.04 14.06
CA GLY A 33 17.92 4.12 13.73
C GLY A 33 16.97 4.38 14.88
N ARG A 34 16.14 5.40 14.69
CA ARG A 34 15.08 5.77 15.61
C ARG A 34 14.04 4.67 15.70
N VAL A 35 13.81 4.23 16.93
CA VAL A 35 12.76 3.30 17.31
C VAL A 35 11.75 4.04 18.18
N LEU A 36 10.47 3.88 17.87
CA LEU A 36 9.38 4.30 18.74
C LEU A 36 8.64 3.08 19.24
N LEU A 37 8.54 2.93 20.56
CA LEU A 37 7.70 1.93 21.21
C LEU A 37 6.45 2.58 21.77
N SER A 38 5.30 1.95 21.53
CA SER A 38 4.02 2.35 22.12
C SER A 38 3.13 1.13 22.34
N ASP A 39 2.26 1.21 23.34
CA ASP A 39 1.14 0.29 23.57
C ASP A 39 -0.23 0.99 23.40
N GLN A 40 -0.22 2.25 22.94
CA GLN A 40 -1.39 3.11 22.74
C GLN A 40 -1.57 3.51 21.27
N THR A 41 -2.75 4.01 20.92
CA THR A 41 -2.97 4.76 19.68
C THR A 41 -2.04 5.98 19.64
N LEU A 42 -1.38 6.19 18.50
CA LEU A 42 -0.57 7.37 18.18
C LEU A 42 -1.29 8.20 17.13
N GLY A 43 -1.53 9.48 17.44
CA GLY A 43 -1.91 10.48 16.44
C GLY A 43 -0.73 10.79 15.50
N ASP A 44 -0.48 12.07 15.22
CA ASP A 44 0.59 12.47 14.31
C ASP A 44 1.98 11.94 14.74
N VAL A 45 2.53 10.98 14.00
CA VAL A 45 3.85 10.40 14.33
C VAL A 45 5.00 11.39 14.15
N ARG A 46 4.77 12.48 13.39
CA ARG A 46 5.72 13.60 13.24
C ARG A 46 5.97 14.32 14.57
N ALA A 47 5.00 14.30 15.47
CA ALA A 47 5.18 14.84 16.82
C ALA A 47 6.25 14.08 17.63
N PHE A 48 6.60 12.85 17.21
CA PHE A 48 7.66 12.03 17.80
C PHE A 48 8.94 12.02 16.94
N GLY A 49 9.01 12.92 15.95
CA GLY A 49 10.15 13.09 15.04
C GLY A 49 10.31 11.95 14.03
N PHE A 50 9.25 11.18 13.78
CA PHE A 50 9.12 10.37 12.58
C PHE A 50 8.50 11.27 11.51
N GLU A 51 9.34 11.90 10.67
CA GLU A 51 8.94 12.92 9.68
C GLU A 51 8.12 12.32 8.50
N GLY A 52 7.02 11.63 8.80
CA GLY A 52 6.29 10.79 7.85
C GLY A 52 7.01 9.48 7.51
N ARG A 53 8.19 9.24 8.11
CA ARG A 53 9.06 8.11 7.79
C ARG A 53 8.90 6.95 8.76
N VAL A 54 7.83 6.17 8.61
CA VAL A 54 7.76 4.83 9.21
C VAL A 54 8.01 3.84 8.10
N LEU A 55 9.08 3.06 8.20
CA LEU A 55 9.48 2.12 7.17
C LEU A 55 9.07 0.69 7.51
N SER A 56 9.04 0.35 8.79
CA SER A 56 8.56 -0.94 9.27
C SER A 56 7.83 -0.82 10.60
N VAL A 57 6.90 -1.76 10.81
CA VAL A 57 6.14 -1.91 12.04
C VAL A 57 6.25 -3.35 12.53
N VAL A 58 6.47 -3.49 13.84
CA VAL A 58 6.41 -4.77 14.53
C VAL A 58 5.37 -4.70 15.64
N ASP A 59 4.47 -5.67 15.65
CA ASP A 59 3.37 -5.74 16.61
C ASP A 59 3.55 -6.95 17.53
N HIS A 60 3.86 -6.71 18.80
CA HIS A 60 3.88 -7.72 19.87
C HIS A 60 2.66 -7.55 20.80
N THR A 61 1.64 -6.81 20.37
CA THR A 61 0.38 -6.69 21.11
C THR A 61 -0.51 -7.90 20.85
N GLU A 62 -1.55 -8.06 21.67
CA GLU A 62 -2.67 -8.97 21.39
C GLU A 62 -3.80 -8.24 20.62
N GLN A 63 -3.48 -7.08 20.06
CA GLN A 63 -4.40 -6.14 19.41
C GLN A 63 -4.06 -6.02 17.92
N SER A 64 -4.86 -5.27 17.16
CA SER A 64 -4.57 -4.98 15.76
C SER A 64 -4.24 -3.51 15.57
N LEU A 65 -3.22 -3.22 14.78
CA LEU A 65 -2.77 -1.87 14.43
C LEU A 65 -3.29 -1.51 13.04
N ALA A 66 -3.95 -0.36 12.93
CA ALA A 66 -4.23 0.28 11.65
C ALA A 66 -3.26 1.45 11.47
N LEU A 67 -2.52 1.43 10.37
CA LEU A 67 -1.67 2.52 9.94
C LEU A 67 -2.49 3.43 9.03
N HIS A 68 -2.26 4.72 9.17
CA HIS A 68 -2.98 5.77 8.46
C HIS A 68 -1.99 6.73 7.82
N VAL A 69 -2.31 7.20 6.62
CA VAL A 69 -1.48 8.19 5.91
C VAL A 69 -1.74 9.64 6.32
N GLU A 70 -2.75 9.88 7.16
CA GLU A 70 -3.07 11.19 7.73
C GLU A 70 -3.02 11.18 9.26
N ALA A 71 -2.73 12.34 9.85
CA ALA A 71 -2.53 12.52 11.29
C ALA A 71 -3.82 12.36 12.13
N ASP A 72 -4.99 12.50 11.51
CA ASP A 72 -6.31 12.38 12.12
C ASP A 72 -6.95 11.00 11.87
N PHE A 73 -6.12 9.98 11.60
CA PHE A 73 -6.52 8.60 11.33
C PHE A 73 -7.37 8.42 10.06
N LYS A 74 -7.18 9.29 9.07
CA LYS A 74 -7.73 9.14 7.73
C LYS A 74 -6.69 8.54 6.77
N GLY A 75 -7.17 8.09 5.61
CA GLY A 75 -6.33 7.44 4.61
C GLY A 75 -5.77 6.10 5.11
N PHE A 76 -6.52 5.00 4.95
CA PHE A 76 -6.04 3.69 5.39
C PHE A 76 -4.81 3.26 4.58
N ALA A 77 -3.74 2.91 5.29
CA ALA A 77 -2.46 2.52 4.71
C ALA A 77 -2.27 1.00 4.73
N ALA A 78 -2.38 0.41 5.92
CA ALA A 78 -2.12 -1.01 6.17
C ALA A 78 -2.73 -1.41 7.52
N GLN A 79 -2.97 -2.71 7.72
CA GLN A 79 -3.29 -3.26 9.04
C GLN A 79 -2.29 -4.36 9.40
N VAL A 80 -1.77 -4.30 10.62
CA VAL A 80 -0.91 -5.33 11.23
C VAL A 80 -1.74 -5.99 12.34
N GLY A 81 -1.96 -7.30 12.26
CA GLY A 81 -2.65 -8.08 13.30
C GLY A 81 -1.68 -8.84 14.19
N PRO A 82 -2.12 -9.42 15.32
CA PRO A 82 -1.30 -10.23 16.21
C PRO A 82 -0.93 -11.57 15.53
N ARG A 83 0.25 -12.14 15.83
CA ARG A 83 0.83 -13.29 15.10
C ARG A 83 0.01 -14.58 15.16
N ASP A 84 -0.98 -14.70 16.04
CA ASP A 84 -1.81 -15.90 16.14
C ASP A 84 -2.64 -16.18 14.86
N GLU A 85 -2.81 -15.20 13.97
CA GLU A 85 -3.38 -15.44 12.64
C GLU A 85 -2.38 -15.99 11.59
N LEU A 86 -1.07 -16.00 11.86
CA LEU A 86 0.00 -16.48 10.96
C LEU A 86 0.50 -17.90 11.29
N ALA A 87 0.08 -18.49 12.42
CA ALA A 87 0.51 -19.83 12.85
C ALA A 87 0.06 -20.98 11.93
N SER A 88 -0.77 -20.71 10.91
CA SER A 88 -1.17 -21.70 9.90
C SER A 88 -0.55 -21.50 8.52
N ILE A 89 0.37 -20.54 8.34
CA ILE A 89 1.01 -20.27 7.05
C ILE A 89 2.42 -20.85 7.10
N ALA A 90 2.56 -22.04 6.53
CA ALA A 90 3.83 -22.73 6.41
C ALA A 90 4.79 -21.93 5.51
N GLU A 91 5.71 -21.19 6.13
CA GLU A 91 7.04 -20.95 5.57
C GLU A 91 8.07 -21.53 6.54
N LYS A 92 8.33 -22.83 6.37
CA LYS A 92 9.65 -23.38 6.69
C LYS A 92 10.65 -22.77 5.70
N ASP A 93 11.14 -21.56 5.98
CA ASP A 93 12.52 -21.18 5.67
C ASP A 93 12.97 -20.01 6.56
N THR A 94 12.99 -20.27 7.87
CA THR A 94 13.81 -19.53 8.83
C THR A 94 14.98 -20.42 9.20
N ARG A 95 16.02 -20.43 8.36
CA ARG A 95 17.27 -21.15 8.67
C ARG A 95 18.15 -20.40 9.69
N GLU A 96 17.65 -19.35 10.32
CA GLU A 96 18.24 -18.71 11.50
C GLU A 96 17.17 -18.53 12.59
N ILE A 97 16.72 -19.67 13.11
CA ILE A 97 15.95 -19.77 14.36
C ILE A 97 16.88 -19.72 15.60
N ASP A 98 18.20 -19.67 15.44
CA ASP A 98 19.08 -20.11 16.55
C ASP A 98 19.52 -19.04 17.58
N ASP A 99 19.28 -17.73 17.40
CA ASP A 99 19.81 -16.71 18.35
C ASP A 99 18.79 -15.76 19.00
N LEU A 100 17.48 -16.00 18.91
CA LEU A 100 16.49 -15.17 19.62
C LEU A 100 15.63 -16.02 20.58
N GLY A 101 16.27 -16.37 21.69
CA GLY A 101 15.60 -16.86 22.88
C GLY A 101 14.54 -15.87 23.38
N ALA A 102 13.28 -16.28 23.28
CA ALA A 102 12.10 -15.78 23.98
C ALA A 102 11.65 -14.32 23.69
N ILE A 103 10.73 -14.16 22.71
CA ILE A 103 9.36 -13.64 22.91
C ILE A 103 8.46 -14.22 21.79
N VAL A 104 7.40 -14.88 22.22
CA VAL A 104 6.35 -15.52 21.40
C VAL A 104 5.49 -14.43 20.72
N GLY A 105 5.13 -14.58 19.44
CA GLY A 105 3.93 -13.89 18.91
C GLY A 105 4.04 -12.53 18.18
N ALA A 106 5.19 -12.11 17.64
CA ALA A 106 5.32 -10.93 16.75
C ALA A 106 4.77 -11.06 15.30
N SER A 107 3.93 -10.13 14.85
CA SER A 107 3.65 -9.91 13.41
C SER A 107 4.48 -8.74 12.88
N ARG A 108 4.93 -8.84 11.62
CA ARG A 108 5.87 -7.87 11.02
C ARG A 108 5.37 -7.43 9.65
N THR A 109 5.51 -6.14 9.35
CA THR A 109 5.20 -5.60 8.03
C THR A 109 6.22 -4.54 7.64
N THR A 110 6.94 -4.81 6.56
CA THR A 110 7.69 -3.79 5.83
C THR A 110 6.69 -2.98 5.03
N LEU A 111 6.70 -1.66 5.22
CA LEU A 111 5.75 -0.78 4.56
C LEU A 111 6.18 -0.58 3.11
N GLY A 112 5.22 -0.66 2.18
CA GLY A 112 5.49 -0.38 0.78
C GLY A 112 5.98 1.06 0.58
N PRO A 113 6.74 1.40 -0.47
CA PRO A 113 7.39 2.71 -0.57
C PRO A 113 6.46 3.93 -0.60
N ALA A 114 5.18 3.75 -0.93
CA ALA A 114 4.16 4.79 -0.78
C ALA A 114 3.83 5.09 0.70
N LEU A 115 3.91 4.09 1.57
CA LEU A 115 3.64 4.19 3.01
C LEU A 115 4.88 4.62 3.79
N LYS A 116 6.08 4.29 3.29
CA LYS A 116 7.39 4.65 3.86
C LYS A 116 7.55 6.13 4.18
N ASN A 117 6.87 7.03 3.45
CA ASN A 117 6.93 8.48 3.66
C ASN A 117 5.58 9.09 4.05
N ARG A 118 4.59 8.27 4.38
CA ARG A 118 3.21 8.75 4.55
C ARG A 118 2.54 8.25 5.82
N THR A 119 3.06 7.23 6.52
CA THR A 119 2.45 6.85 7.81
C THR A 119 2.50 8.03 8.77
N ALA A 120 1.32 8.59 9.04
CA ALA A 120 1.14 9.79 9.84
C ALA A 120 0.42 9.49 11.14
N SER A 121 -0.34 8.41 11.26
CA SER A 121 -0.90 7.97 12.56
C SER A 121 -1.12 6.46 12.62
N ILE A 122 -1.23 5.94 13.85
CA ILE A 122 -1.43 4.52 14.13
C ILE A 122 -2.50 4.35 15.19
N ARG A 123 -3.56 3.62 14.83
CA ARG A 123 -4.65 3.32 15.75
C ARG A 123 -4.58 1.87 16.19
N ILE A 124 -4.70 1.65 17.49
CA ILE A 124 -4.76 0.31 18.08
C ILE A 124 -6.21 -0.05 18.40
N PHE A 125 -6.59 -1.30 18.12
CA PHE A 125 -7.94 -1.80 18.37
C PHE A 125 -7.92 -3.16 19.05
N PRO A 126 -8.90 -3.48 19.91
CA PRO A 126 -9.13 -4.84 20.36
C PRO A 126 -9.23 -5.78 19.15
N HIS A 127 -8.47 -6.87 19.19
CA HIS A 127 -8.44 -7.82 18.09
C HIS A 127 -9.84 -8.39 17.82
N GLY A 128 -10.22 -8.48 16.54
CA GLY A 128 -11.54 -8.96 16.11
C GLY A 128 -12.72 -8.00 16.32
N SER A 129 -12.51 -6.80 16.89
CA SER A 129 -13.58 -5.81 17.09
C SER A 129 -14.16 -5.28 15.78
N ASP A 130 -15.40 -4.77 15.81
CA ASP A 130 -16.04 -4.12 14.66
C ASP A 130 -15.20 -2.96 14.10
N ALA A 131 -14.45 -2.26 14.94
CA ALA A 131 -13.54 -1.20 14.52
C ALA A 131 -12.28 -1.75 13.82
N ALA A 132 -11.75 -2.89 14.27
CA ALA A 132 -10.68 -3.62 13.57
C ALA A 132 -11.18 -4.22 12.25
N GLN A 133 -12.44 -4.66 12.19
CA GLN A 133 -13.09 -5.15 10.95
C GLN A 133 -13.38 -4.01 9.97
N ALA A 134 -13.85 -2.85 10.45
CA ALA A 134 -14.03 -1.65 9.62
C ALA A 134 -12.69 -1.15 9.04
N ALA A 135 -11.61 -1.26 9.81
CA ALA A 135 -10.26 -0.98 9.33
C ALA A 135 -9.73 -2.03 8.33
N ARG A 136 -10.32 -3.24 8.24
CA ARG A 136 -10.03 -4.24 7.19
C ARG A 136 -10.77 -3.96 5.89
N LYS A 137 -11.73 -3.02 5.87
CA LYS A 137 -12.50 -2.73 4.66
C LYS A 137 -11.55 -2.15 3.60
N PRO A 138 -11.51 -2.73 2.39
CA PRO A 138 -10.72 -2.17 1.31
C PRO A 138 -11.09 -0.70 1.08
N ALA A 139 -10.10 0.16 0.82
CA ALA A 139 -10.32 1.60 0.61
C ALA A 139 -11.28 1.90 -0.55
N VAL A 140 -11.34 0.98 -1.52
CA VAL A 140 -12.23 1.00 -2.67
C VAL A 140 -12.95 -0.35 -2.76
N GLU A 141 -14.26 -0.36 -2.90
CA GLU A 141 -15.01 -1.61 -3.07
C GLU A 141 -14.60 -2.31 -4.37
N GLU A 142 -14.56 -3.65 -4.39
CA GLU A 142 -14.32 -4.38 -5.64
C GLU A 142 -15.39 -4.00 -6.68
N GLY A 143 -14.97 -3.79 -7.93
CA GLY A 143 -15.87 -3.30 -8.97
C GLY A 143 -15.14 -2.68 -10.15
N THR A 144 -15.91 -2.21 -11.13
CA THR A 144 -15.39 -1.52 -12.31
C THR A 144 -15.47 -0.02 -12.11
N TYR A 145 -14.39 0.69 -12.42
CA TYR A 145 -14.26 2.12 -12.25
C TYR A 145 -13.68 2.79 -13.49
N ILE A 146 -13.99 4.07 -13.63
CA ILE A 146 -13.26 5.01 -14.47
C ILE A 146 -12.39 5.86 -13.53
N LEU A 147 -11.11 6.00 -13.86
CA LEU A 147 -10.16 6.78 -13.07
C LEU A 147 -9.91 8.10 -13.79
N THR A 148 -10.35 9.21 -13.19
CA THR A 148 -10.18 10.56 -13.73
C THR A 148 -9.00 11.23 -13.03
N ASN A 149 -7.98 11.64 -13.78
CA ASN A 149 -6.86 12.40 -13.24
C ASN A 149 -7.33 13.77 -12.75
N VAL A 150 -6.92 14.17 -11.54
CA VAL A 150 -7.36 15.42 -10.90
C VAL A 150 -6.80 16.66 -11.61
N ALA A 151 -5.61 16.59 -12.21
CA ALA A 151 -5.05 17.73 -12.93
C ALA A 151 -5.77 17.97 -14.25
N SER A 152 -5.90 16.92 -15.07
CA SER A 152 -6.36 17.06 -16.45
C SER A 152 -7.85 16.87 -16.67
N GLY A 153 -8.54 16.21 -15.74
CA GLY A 153 -9.92 15.77 -15.93
C GLY A 153 -10.07 14.65 -16.98
N LYS A 154 -8.96 14.12 -17.50
CA LYS A 154 -8.93 12.98 -18.44
C LYS A 154 -8.85 11.67 -17.68
N VAL A 155 -9.16 10.58 -18.36
CA VAL A 155 -9.27 9.26 -17.73
C VAL A 155 -8.13 8.34 -18.12
N LEU A 156 -7.77 7.42 -17.21
CA LEU A 156 -6.81 6.35 -17.47
C LEU A 156 -7.31 5.47 -18.62
N ASP A 157 -6.51 5.33 -19.66
CA ASP A 157 -6.91 4.80 -20.96
C ASP A 157 -5.83 3.87 -21.51
N ILE A 158 -6.22 2.71 -22.02
CA ILE A 158 -5.33 1.94 -22.91
C ILE A 158 -5.38 2.55 -24.30
N LEU A 159 -4.29 3.22 -24.66
CA LEU A 159 -4.22 4.00 -25.88
C LEU A 159 -4.53 3.13 -27.10
N GLY A 160 -5.38 3.65 -27.98
CA GLY A 160 -5.81 2.92 -29.17
C GLY A 160 -6.76 1.75 -28.90
N ASN A 161 -7.18 1.50 -27.65
CA ASN A 161 -7.97 0.33 -27.26
C ASN A 161 -7.32 -0.99 -27.69
N GLU A 162 -5.98 -1.02 -27.68
CA GLU A 162 -5.19 -2.22 -27.93
C GLU A 162 -5.44 -3.26 -26.84
N LYS A 163 -5.36 -4.55 -27.20
CA LYS A 163 -5.70 -5.68 -26.30
C LYS A 163 -4.52 -6.57 -26.00
N GLU A 164 -3.35 -6.26 -26.57
CA GLU A 164 -2.15 -7.06 -26.42
C GLU A 164 -1.35 -6.61 -25.18
N SER A 165 -0.57 -7.55 -24.66
CA SER A 165 0.42 -7.26 -23.62
C SER A 165 1.45 -6.25 -24.13
N GLY A 166 1.78 -5.27 -23.31
CA GLY A 166 2.67 -4.17 -23.65
C GLY A 166 1.96 -2.96 -24.26
N ALA A 167 0.66 -3.02 -24.49
CA ALA A 167 -0.08 -1.84 -24.93
C ALA A 167 0.01 -0.72 -23.89
N ASN A 168 0.24 0.49 -24.39
CA ASN A 168 0.55 1.63 -23.56
C ASN A 168 -0.68 2.13 -22.80
N VAL A 169 -0.48 2.48 -21.53
CA VAL A 169 -1.50 3.17 -20.74
C VAL A 169 -1.15 4.66 -20.73
N GLY A 170 -2.14 5.48 -21.05
CA GLY A 170 -2.04 6.93 -21.02
C GLY A 170 -3.29 7.54 -20.41
N GLN A 171 -3.47 8.83 -20.64
CA GLN A 171 -4.75 9.49 -20.39
C GLN A 171 -5.47 9.86 -21.68
N TYR A 172 -6.80 9.85 -21.67
CA TYR A 172 -7.59 10.31 -22.79
C TYR A 172 -8.89 10.96 -22.33
N THR A 173 -9.51 11.74 -23.22
CA THR A 173 -10.82 12.33 -22.94
C THR A 173 -11.86 11.22 -22.75
N ARG A 174 -12.65 11.31 -21.68
CA ARG A 174 -13.64 10.28 -21.34
C ARG A 174 -14.65 10.09 -22.48
N HIS A 175 -14.73 8.88 -22.98
CA HIS A 175 -15.74 8.41 -23.93
C HIS A 175 -16.46 7.13 -23.43
N GLY A 176 -16.06 6.59 -22.28
CA GLY A 176 -16.74 5.46 -21.61
C GLY A 176 -16.49 4.09 -22.24
N GLY A 177 -15.55 4.00 -23.19
CA GLY A 177 -15.18 2.73 -23.83
C GLY A 177 -14.54 1.76 -22.85
N PRO A 178 -14.48 0.46 -23.17
CA PRO A 178 -13.93 -0.56 -22.27
C PRO A 178 -12.44 -0.36 -21.96
N ASN A 179 -11.68 0.35 -22.81
CA ASN A 179 -10.29 0.75 -22.56
C ASN A 179 -10.13 1.82 -21.47
N GLN A 180 -11.22 2.44 -21.03
CA GLN A 180 -11.25 3.44 -19.96
C GLN A 180 -11.82 2.88 -18.65
N GLN A 181 -12.17 1.60 -18.64
CA GLN A 181 -12.82 0.94 -17.52
C GLN A 181 -11.88 -0.10 -16.90
N TRP A 182 -11.70 -0.01 -15.59
CA TRP A 182 -10.72 -0.79 -14.84
C TRP A 182 -11.41 -1.50 -13.68
N THR A 183 -11.27 -2.82 -13.61
CA THR A 183 -11.81 -3.66 -12.56
C THR A 183 -10.81 -3.76 -11.42
N PHE A 184 -11.20 -3.28 -10.24
CA PHE A 184 -10.45 -3.40 -9.00
C PHE A 184 -10.85 -4.71 -8.33
N LYS A 185 -9.88 -5.57 -8.11
CA LYS A 185 -10.04 -6.85 -7.43
C LYS A 185 -9.06 -6.92 -6.28
N ALA A 186 -9.57 -7.06 -5.05
CA ALA A 186 -8.74 -7.14 -3.87
C ALA A 186 -7.95 -8.46 -3.89
N VAL A 187 -6.65 -8.35 -3.65
CA VAL A 187 -5.77 -9.50 -3.49
C VAL A 187 -6.07 -10.14 -2.14
N ARG A 188 -6.27 -11.46 -2.18
CA ARG A 188 -6.58 -12.27 -1.00
C ARG A 188 -5.34 -13.06 -0.59
N ARG A 189 -5.19 -13.31 0.71
CA ARG A 189 -4.10 -14.15 1.22
C ARG A 189 -4.28 -15.59 0.76
N ALA A 190 -3.22 -16.20 0.23
CA ALA A 190 -3.25 -17.57 -0.25
C ALA A 190 -3.68 -18.55 0.86
N GLY A 191 -4.55 -19.50 0.54
CA GLY A 191 -5.03 -20.52 1.50
C GLY A 191 -6.15 -20.08 2.45
N ARG A 192 -6.68 -18.86 2.29
CA ARG A 192 -7.75 -18.31 3.13
C ARG A 192 -8.98 -17.94 2.28
N GLN A 193 -10.17 -18.30 2.75
CA GLN A 193 -11.44 -18.13 2.02
C GLN A 193 -12.35 -17.04 2.60
N SER A 194 -11.96 -16.40 3.72
CA SER A 194 -12.77 -15.31 4.28
C SER A 194 -12.80 -14.14 3.30
N PRO A 195 -13.98 -13.54 3.04
CA PRO A 195 -14.08 -12.28 2.30
C PRO A 195 -13.24 -11.14 2.92
N TRP A 196 -12.87 -11.30 4.19
CA TRP A 196 -12.13 -10.33 4.99
C TRP A 196 -10.61 -10.58 5.02
N ASP A 197 -10.11 -11.63 4.36
CA ASP A 197 -8.68 -11.97 4.26
C ASP A 197 -7.99 -11.25 3.07
N VAL A 198 -8.20 -9.95 2.97
CA VAL A 198 -7.59 -9.08 1.95
C VAL A 198 -6.22 -8.58 2.41
N THR A 199 -5.26 -8.46 1.50
CA THR A 199 -3.93 -7.91 1.80
C THR A 199 -3.91 -6.38 1.85
N GLY A 200 -4.99 -5.75 1.36
CA GLY A 200 -5.07 -4.31 1.07
C GLY A 200 -4.51 -3.94 -0.31
N GLU A 201 -3.94 -4.91 -1.04
CA GLU A 201 -3.47 -4.75 -2.41
C GLU A 201 -4.61 -5.02 -3.40
N TYR A 202 -4.52 -4.43 -4.59
CA TYR A 202 -5.45 -4.66 -5.70
C TYR A 202 -4.71 -5.17 -6.93
N GLU A 203 -5.35 -6.09 -7.61
CA GLU A 203 -5.18 -6.29 -9.05
C GLU A 203 -6.10 -5.30 -9.77
N ILE A 204 -5.57 -4.51 -10.69
CA ILE A 204 -6.34 -3.56 -11.51
C ILE A 204 -6.37 -4.09 -12.94
N ILE A 205 -7.56 -4.43 -13.44
CA ILE A 205 -7.73 -5.23 -14.66
C ILE A 205 -8.52 -4.45 -15.70
N SER A 206 -7.96 -4.27 -16.88
CA SER A 206 -8.62 -3.64 -18.02
C SER A 206 -9.89 -4.40 -18.45
N LYS A 207 -10.98 -3.66 -18.68
CA LYS A 207 -12.19 -4.22 -19.29
C LYS A 207 -12.08 -4.41 -20.81
N ALA A 208 -11.07 -3.82 -21.47
CA ALA A 208 -10.86 -3.97 -22.92
C ALA A 208 -10.36 -5.37 -23.30
N GLY A 209 -9.38 -5.88 -22.54
CA GLY A 209 -8.69 -7.14 -22.83
C GLY A 209 -8.62 -8.12 -21.68
N GLY A 210 -8.99 -7.73 -20.45
CA GLY A 210 -8.80 -8.57 -19.26
C GLY A 210 -7.34 -8.64 -18.77
N LEU A 211 -6.47 -7.77 -19.29
CA LEU A 211 -5.07 -7.66 -18.90
C LEU A 211 -4.90 -6.71 -17.70
N PHE A 212 -3.78 -6.84 -17.00
CA PHE A 212 -3.52 -6.20 -15.72
C PHE A 212 -2.72 -4.92 -15.91
N LEU A 213 -3.02 -3.88 -15.13
CA LEU A 213 -2.17 -2.70 -15.01
C LEU A 213 -0.81 -3.14 -14.46
N ASP A 214 0.25 -2.79 -15.18
CA ASP A 214 1.59 -3.37 -15.03
C ASP A 214 2.65 -2.27 -15.14
N VAL A 215 3.66 -2.32 -14.26
CA VAL A 215 4.89 -1.55 -14.45
C VAL A 215 5.83 -2.35 -15.35
N ASP A 216 6.22 -1.77 -16.49
CA ASP A 216 7.03 -2.47 -17.49
C ASP A 216 8.32 -3.03 -16.88
N LYS A 217 8.56 -4.32 -17.14
CA LYS A 217 9.71 -5.10 -16.67
C LYS A 217 9.97 -5.01 -15.17
N ALA A 218 8.94 -4.72 -14.37
CA ALA A 218 9.08 -4.51 -12.93
C ALA A 218 10.11 -3.41 -12.60
N GLY A 219 10.21 -2.37 -13.44
CA GLY A 219 11.13 -1.26 -13.24
C GLY A 219 10.93 -0.55 -11.89
N LEU A 220 12.03 -0.09 -11.29
CA LEU A 220 12.03 0.60 -9.99
C LEU A 220 12.31 2.10 -10.11
N GLN A 221 12.76 2.54 -11.29
CA GLN A 221 13.08 3.92 -11.58
C GLN A 221 11.82 4.76 -11.78
N ASP A 222 11.94 6.06 -11.53
CA ASP A 222 10.98 7.04 -12.02
C ASP A 222 10.87 6.95 -13.54
N THR A 223 9.70 7.33 -14.06
CA THR A 223 9.35 7.27 -15.48
C THR A 223 9.33 5.87 -16.08
N ALA A 224 9.42 4.79 -15.29
CA ALA A 224 9.13 3.45 -15.81
C ALA A 224 7.68 3.41 -16.28
N ASN A 225 7.46 2.79 -17.44
CA ASN A 225 6.19 2.87 -18.14
C ASN A 225 5.09 2.10 -17.41
N ILE A 226 3.86 2.64 -17.45
CA ILE A 226 2.67 1.86 -17.11
C ILE A 226 2.06 1.31 -18.40
N GLN A 227 1.80 0.02 -18.41
CA GLN A 227 1.23 -0.71 -19.54
C GLN A 227 0.13 -1.65 -19.05
N GLN A 228 -0.53 -2.34 -19.98
CA GLN A 228 -1.26 -3.56 -19.65
C GLN A 228 -0.41 -4.79 -19.95
N TRP A 229 -0.53 -5.83 -19.13
CA TRP A 229 0.19 -7.09 -19.35
C TRP A 229 -0.62 -8.30 -18.87
N THR A 230 -0.29 -9.49 -19.39
CA THR A 230 -0.85 -10.75 -18.92
C THR A 230 -0.62 -10.93 -17.41
N GLY A 231 -1.67 -11.29 -16.68
CA GLY A 231 -1.60 -11.51 -15.23
C GLY A 231 -0.61 -12.60 -14.87
N ASN A 232 0.37 -12.29 -14.03
CA ASN A 232 1.40 -13.23 -13.57
C ASN A 232 1.53 -13.28 -12.03
N GLY A 233 0.73 -12.48 -11.31
CA GLY A 233 0.72 -12.44 -9.85
C GLY A 233 1.90 -11.72 -9.20
N GLY A 234 2.81 -11.17 -10.01
CA GLY A 234 3.97 -10.40 -9.58
C GLY A 234 3.60 -9.08 -8.91
N THR A 235 4.45 -8.60 -8.01
CA THR A 235 4.23 -7.37 -7.23
C THR A 235 4.24 -6.11 -8.10
N ASN A 236 4.78 -6.16 -9.31
CA ASN A 236 4.70 -5.08 -10.29
C ASN A 236 3.29 -4.94 -10.93
N GLN A 237 2.37 -5.89 -10.69
CA GLN A 237 0.96 -5.86 -11.10
C GLN A 237 0.00 -5.68 -9.92
N ARG A 238 0.53 -5.43 -8.72
CA ARG A 238 -0.26 -5.20 -7.51
C ARG A 238 -0.16 -3.75 -7.10
N TRP A 239 -1.27 -3.23 -6.58
CA TRP A 239 -1.44 -1.80 -6.36
C TRP A 239 -2.02 -1.51 -4.98
N TRP A 240 -1.42 -0.56 -4.29
CA TRP A 240 -2.03 0.12 -3.14
C TRP A 240 -2.96 1.22 -3.66
N VAL A 241 -4.15 1.32 -3.07
CA VAL A 241 -5.12 2.37 -3.41
C VAL A 241 -5.44 3.13 -2.13
N THR A 242 -4.88 4.33 -2.01
CA THR A 242 -4.88 5.10 -0.77
C THR A 242 -5.77 6.34 -0.93
N PRO A 243 -6.81 6.53 -0.11
CA PRO A 243 -7.57 7.78 -0.12
C PRO A 243 -6.70 8.92 0.41
N VAL A 244 -6.80 10.08 -0.23
CA VAL A 244 -6.05 11.30 0.14
C VAL A 244 -6.94 12.53 0.28
N ASP A 245 -8.19 12.43 -0.18
CA ASP A 245 -9.27 13.39 0.03
C ASP A 245 -10.61 12.68 -0.30
N ASP A 246 -11.74 13.36 -0.15
CA ASP A 246 -13.06 12.83 -0.47
C ASP A 246 -13.18 12.42 -1.94
N GLY A 247 -13.20 11.10 -2.17
CA GLY A 247 -13.23 10.48 -3.49
C GLY A 247 -11.96 10.63 -4.33
N ILE A 248 -10.85 11.12 -3.74
CA ILE A 248 -9.55 11.24 -4.41
C ILE A 248 -8.58 10.23 -3.84
N PHE A 249 -7.90 9.52 -4.73
CA PHE A 249 -7.00 8.43 -4.40
C PHE A 249 -5.64 8.61 -5.07
N VAL A 250 -4.62 8.08 -4.40
CA VAL A 250 -3.31 7.80 -5.00
C VAL A 250 -3.21 6.29 -5.19
N ILE A 251 -2.84 5.88 -6.40
CA ILE A 251 -2.59 4.48 -6.74
C ILE A 251 -1.09 4.29 -6.82
N SER A 252 -0.54 3.36 -6.05
CA SER A 252 0.90 3.12 -5.99
C SER A 252 1.25 1.67 -6.22
N ASN A 253 2.33 1.42 -6.94
CA ASN A 253 2.77 0.06 -7.21
C ASN A 253 3.29 -0.63 -5.93
N VAL A 254 2.98 -1.90 -5.71
CA VAL A 254 3.43 -2.62 -4.50
C VAL A 254 4.95 -2.82 -4.50
N LEU A 255 5.54 -3.14 -5.66
CA LEU A 255 6.98 -3.39 -5.77
C LEU A 255 7.82 -2.11 -5.57
N SER A 256 7.51 -1.04 -6.33
CA SER A 256 8.32 0.19 -6.32
C SER A 256 7.82 1.25 -5.33
N GLY A 257 6.56 1.14 -4.88
CA GLY A 257 5.83 2.16 -4.10
C GLY A 257 5.70 3.52 -4.77
N LYS A 258 5.96 3.60 -6.08
CA LYS A 258 5.79 4.80 -6.87
C LYS A 258 4.35 4.94 -7.33
N ALA A 259 3.91 6.18 -7.51
CA ALA A 259 2.54 6.51 -7.85
C ALA A 259 2.30 6.39 -9.36
N VAL A 260 1.07 6.03 -9.75
CA VAL A 260 0.57 6.16 -11.12
C VAL A 260 0.45 7.66 -11.44
N ASP A 261 1.24 8.13 -12.39
CA ASP A 261 1.56 9.53 -12.66
C ASP A 261 1.31 9.87 -14.13
N VAL A 262 0.59 10.96 -14.40
CA VAL A 262 0.52 11.52 -15.76
C VAL A 262 1.80 12.31 -16.02
N ALA A 263 2.58 11.86 -17.02
CA ALA A 263 3.91 12.40 -17.28
C ALA A 263 3.88 13.92 -17.51
N GLY A 264 4.67 14.64 -16.72
CA GLY A 264 4.77 16.11 -16.78
C GLY A 264 3.49 16.86 -16.45
N MET A 265 2.51 16.21 -15.79
CA MET A 265 1.18 16.76 -15.54
C MET A 265 0.51 17.25 -16.84
N SER A 266 0.75 16.56 -17.95
CA SER A 266 0.23 16.95 -19.25
C SER A 266 -1.30 17.02 -19.24
N MET A 267 -1.84 17.94 -20.02
CA MET A 267 -3.27 18.12 -20.25
C MET A 267 -3.73 17.51 -21.58
N ASP A 268 -2.83 16.87 -22.32
CA ASP A 268 -3.09 16.38 -23.66
C ASP A 268 -3.68 14.97 -23.64
N ASN A 269 -4.47 14.67 -24.67
CA ASN A 269 -4.84 13.29 -24.97
C ASN A 269 -3.59 12.49 -25.34
N SER A 270 -3.58 11.21 -24.98
CA SER A 270 -2.48 10.28 -25.22
C SER A 270 -1.18 10.64 -24.50
N ALA A 271 -1.22 11.57 -23.54
CA ALA A 271 -0.09 11.79 -22.64
C ALA A 271 0.18 10.50 -21.85
N ASN A 272 1.46 10.19 -21.68
CA ASN A 272 1.88 8.93 -21.09
C ASN A 272 1.50 8.86 -19.61
N VAL A 273 1.15 7.65 -19.16
CA VAL A 273 1.08 7.35 -17.73
C VAL A 273 2.29 6.49 -17.36
N GLN A 274 2.99 6.93 -16.33
CA GLN A 274 4.24 6.34 -15.86
C GLN A 274 4.14 6.11 -14.36
N GLN A 275 5.11 5.39 -13.78
CA GLN A 275 5.32 5.48 -12.34
C GLN A 275 6.26 6.64 -12.02
N TYR A 276 6.01 7.34 -10.91
CA TYR A 276 6.91 8.40 -10.43
C TYR A 276 6.92 8.46 -8.91
N THR A 277 8.05 8.89 -8.33
CA THR A 277 8.16 9.18 -6.90
C THR A 277 7.02 10.09 -6.48
N PHE A 278 6.33 9.73 -5.39
CA PHE A 278 5.23 10.56 -4.92
C PHE A 278 5.71 11.98 -4.61
N ASN A 279 5.04 12.98 -5.18
CA ASN A 279 5.43 14.39 -5.08
C ASN A 279 4.23 15.31 -4.75
N ASP A 280 3.10 14.72 -4.37
CA ASP A 280 1.85 15.40 -3.98
C ASP A 280 1.20 16.30 -5.05
N THR A 281 1.65 16.21 -6.31
CA THR A 281 1.03 16.93 -7.42
C THR A 281 -0.29 16.27 -7.86
N ASN A 282 -1.13 17.04 -8.56
CA ASN A 282 -2.39 16.52 -9.10
C ASN A 282 -2.18 15.51 -10.26
N ALA A 283 -0.96 15.39 -10.79
CA ALA A 283 -0.61 14.36 -11.77
C ALA A 283 -0.76 12.94 -11.21
N GLN A 284 -0.70 12.77 -9.88
CA GLN A 284 -0.69 11.48 -9.18
C GLN A 284 -2.01 11.17 -8.45
N LYS A 285 -2.99 12.07 -8.58
CA LYS A 285 -4.26 12.01 -7.86
C LYS A 285 -5.38 11.65 -8.84
N TRP A 286 -6.19 10.67 -8.45
CA TRP A 286 -7.21 10.08 -9.31
C TRP A 286 -8.55 10.05 -8.58
N ARG A 287 -9.61 10.53 -9.23
CA ARG A 287 -10.99 10.32 -8.80
C ARG A 287 -11.49 9.00 -9.38
N LEU A 288 -12.06 8.13 -8.55
CA LEU A 288 -12.61 6.85 -8.97
C LEU A 288 -14.14 6.95 -9.04
N GLU A 289 -14.70 6.75 -10.23
CA GLU A 289 -16.14 6.71 -10.46
C GLU A 289 -16.57 5.29 -10.83
N ARG A 290 -17.50 4.72 -10.07
CA ARG A 290 -18.01 3.36 -10.32
C ARG A 290 -18.85 3.35 -11.60
N VAL A 291 -18.69 2.29 -12.41
CA VAL A 291 -19.44 2.02 -13.65
C VAL A 291 -20.58 1.06 -13.40
#